data_AF-A0A1H6MQG3-F1
#
_entry.id   AF-A0A1H6MQG3-F1
#
_cell.length_a   1.000
_cell.length_b   1.000
_cell.length_c   1.000
_cell.angle_alpha   90.00
_cell.angle_beta   90.00
_cell.angle_gamma   90.00
#
_symmetry.space_group_name_H-M   'P 1'
#
loop_
_entity.id
_entity.type
_entity.pdbx_description
1 polymer ?
#
loop_
_entity_poly.entity_id
_entity_poly.type
_entity_poly.pdbx_seq_one_letter_code
_entity_poly.pdbx_strand_id
1 'polypeptide(L)'
;MTKRVLYILFVLSGLIPATYLLFLTLLYGGVILLEMNKIDLTDLLILLCFAFGICGYLGLLSLLRGLQEKYYKTNLILLGLGIIGFFIFMTFIGQAPAREWIFNIEEIDEWLVFMLPNIVSLTFIALILTRITMNKIERF
;
A
#
# COMPACT_ATOMS: atom_id res chain seq x y z
N MET A 1 -19.72 15.17 -12.72
CA MET A 1 -20.07 14.31 -11.57
C MET A 1 -19.47 12.90 -11.69
N THR A 2 -19.70 12.19 -12.80
CA THR A 2 -19.28 10.79 -13.02
C THR A 2 -17.78 10.53 -12.79
N LYS A 3 -16.89 11.38 -13.31
CA LYS A 3 -15.43 11.22 -13.14
C LYS A 3 -14.99 11.24 -11.66
N ARG A 4 -15.63 12.06 -10.83
CA ARG A 4 -15.33 12.15 -9.40
C ARG A 4 -15.83 10.93 -8.64
N VAL A 5 -17.00 10.41 -9.01
CA VAL A 5 -17.54 9.17 -8.43
C VAL A 5 -16.64 7.98 -8.76
N LEU A 6 -16.24 7.84 -10.03
CA LEU A 6 -15.31 6.78 -10.45
C LEU A 6 -13.97 6.86 -9.73
N TYR A 7 -13.41 8.07 -9.56
CA TYR A 7 -12.21 8.30 -8.77
C TYR A 7 -12.36 7.78 -7.34
N ILE A 8 -13.44 8.16 -6.66
CA ILE A 8 -13.69 7.77 -5.27
C ILE A 8 -13.88 6.26 -5.17
N LEU A 9 -14.68 5.65 -6.06
CA LEU A 9 -14.89 4.21 -6.09
C LEU A 9 -13.59 3.44 -6.30
N PHE A 10 -12.71 3.93 -7.19
CA PHE A 10 -11.40 3.32 -7.40
C PHE A 10 -10.51 3.42 -6.17
N VAL A 11 -10.45 4.59 -5.51
CA VAL A 11 -9.72 4.73 -4.23
C VAL A 11 -10.28 3.78 -3.17
N LEU A 12 -11.61 3.69 -3.05
CA LEU A 12 -12.27 2.81 -2.08
C LEU A 12 -11.98 1.32 -2.36
N SER A 13 -11.85 0.92 -3.62
CA SER A 13 -11.51 -0.46 -3.98
C SER A 13 -10.16 -0.92 -3.42
N GLY A 14 -9.21 0.00 -3.24
CA GLY A 14 -7.94 -0.29 -2.55
C GLY A 14 -7.99 -0.03 -1.05
N LEU A 15 -8.71 1.02 -0.62
CA LEU A 15 -8.74 1.43 0.77
C LEU A 15 -9.51 0.46 1.68
N ILE A 16 -10.61 -0.13 1.20
CA ILE A 16 -11.38 -1.12 1.96
C ILE A 16 -10.53 -2.34 2.32
N PRO A 17 -9.89 -3.05 1.36
CA PRO A 17 -9.01 -4.17 1.70
C PRO A 17 -7.79 -3.72 2.50
N ALA A 18 -7.23 -2.53 2.24
CA ALA A 18 -6.14 -1.99 3.06
C ALA A 18 -6.57 -1.74 4.52
N THR A 19 -7.84 -1.43 4.78
CA THR A 19 -8.38 -1.27 6.14
C THR A 19 -8.43 -2.60 6.87
N TYR A 20 -8.81 -3.68 6.17
CA TYR A 20 -8.76 -5.03 6.72
C TYR A 20 -7.32 -5.44 7.05
N LEU A 21 -6.37 -5.21 6.14
CA LEU A 21 -4.95 -5.47 6.38
C LEU A 21 -4.39 -4.64 7.54
N LEU A 22 -4.78 -3.36 7.66
CA LEU A 22 -4.39 -2.51 8.78
C LEU A 22 -4.87 -3.10 10.11
N PHE A 23 -6.10 -3.61 10.17
CA PHE A 23 -6.62 -4.26 11.36
C PHE A 23 -5.78 -5.48 11.75
N LEU A 24 -5.41 -6.32 10.78
CA LEU A 24 -4.50 -7.45 11.01
C LEU A 24 -3.13 -6.96 11.51
N THR A 25 -2.55 -5.95 10.86
CA THR A 25 -1.28 -5.36 11.26
C THR A 25 -1.30 -4.87 12.72
N LEU A 26 -2.37 -4.21 13.16
CA LEU A 26 -2.50 -3.74 14.54
C LEU A 26 -2.64 -4.90 15.54
N LEU A 27 -3.40 -5.94 15.18
CA LEU A 27 -3.60 -7.11 16.01
C LEU A 27 -2.30 -7.91 16.17
N TYR A 28 -1.67 -8.31 15.06
CA TYR A 28 -0.43 -9.08 15.07
C TYR A 28 0.77 -8.27 15.58
N GLY A 29 0.86 -6.98 15.22
CA GLY A 29 1.89 -6.09 15.72
C GLY A 29 1.80 -5.91 17.24
N GLY A 30 0.58 -5.83 17.78
CA GLY A 30 0.36 -5.80 19.23
C GLY A 30 0.88 -7.05 19.94
N VAL A 31 0.66 -8.23 19.37
CA VAL A 31 1.17 -9.50 19.93
C VAL A 31 2.69 -9.52 19.96
N ILE A 32 3.36 -9.18 18.84
CA ILE A 32 4.83 -9.14 18.75
C ILE A 32 5.41 -8.16 19.78
N LEU A 33 4.79 -6.98 19.96
CA LEU A 33 5.22 -5.99 20.94
C LEU A 33 4.98 -6.41 22.40
N LEU A 34 4.02 -7.29 22.68
CA LEU A 34 3.82 -7.82 24.04
C LEU A 34 4.85 -8.89 24.40
N GLU A 35 5.43 -9.56 23.40
CA GLU A 35 6.45 -10.60 23.55
C GLU A 35 7.90 -10.07 23.50
N MET A 36 8.09 -8.77 23.81
CA MET A 36 9.33 -7.99 23.66
C MET A 36 10.62 -8.60 24.24
N ASN A 37 10.52 -9.57 25.17
CA ASN A 37 11.68 -10.21 25.78
C ASN A 37 12.45 -11.15 24.83
N LYS A 38 11.93 -11.42 23.61
CA LYS A 38 12.54 -12.35 22.64
C LYS A 38 12.49 -11.86 21.18
N ILE A 39 12.49 -10.55 20.94
CA ILE A 39 12.47 -10.03 19.56
C ILE A 39 13.71 -10.49 18.80
N ASP A 40 13.49 -11.22 17.71
CA ASP A 40 14.54 -11.60 16.76
C ASP A 40 14.61 -10.63 15.56
N LEU A 41 15.52 -10.89 14.61
CA LEU A 41 15.64 -10.08 13.39
C LEU A 41 14.41 -10.20 12.47
N THR A 42 13.71 -11.34 12.53
CA THR A 42 12.51 -11.62 11.74
C THR A 42 11.36 -10.74 12.22
N ASP A 43 11.16 -10.66 13.53
CA ASP A 43 10.18 -9.81 14.19
C ASP A 43 10.42 -8.34 13.87
N LEU A 44 11.68 -7.89 13.90
CA LEU A 44 12.03 -6.53 13.50
C LEU A 44 11.68 -6.25 12.04
N LEU A 45 11.93 -7.21 11.15
CA LEU A 45 11.57 -7.11 9.74
C LEU A 45 10.06 -7.08 9.53
N ILE A 46 9.29 -7.87 10.28
CA ILE A 46 7.82 -7.87 10.26
C ILE A 46 7.30 -6.50 10.71
N LEU A 47 7.81 -5.96 11.83
CA LEU A 47 7.43 -4.65 12.34
C LEU A 47 7.77 -3.52 11.34
N LEU A 48 8.89 -3.62 10.64
CA LEU A 48 9.24 -2.69 9.57
C LEU A 48 8.26 -2.77 8.40
N CYS A 49 7.90 -3.98 7.96
CA CYS A 49 6.89 -4.20 6.93
C CYS A 49 5.53 -3.62 7.35
N PHE A 50 5.14 -3.77 8.61
CA PHE A 50 3.93 -3.21 9.19
C PHE A 50 3.95 -1.68 9.18
N ALA A 51 5.05 -1.05 9.59
CA ALA A 51 5.20 0.40 9.52
C ALA A 51 5.06 0.91 8.07
N PHE A 52 5.66 0.23 7.11
CA PHE A 52 5.53 0.54 5.68
C PHE A 52 4.11 0.35 5.16
N GLY A 53 3.42 -0.73 5.56
CA GLY A 53 2.01 -0.96 5.25
C GLY A 53 1.10 0.15 5.78
N ILE A 54 1.34 0.63 7.01
CA ILE A 54 0.63 1.78 7.59
C ILE A 54 0.89 3.05 6.77
N CYS A 55 2.13 3.29 6.33
CA CYS A 55 2.43 4.40 5.42
C CYS A 55 1.64 4.31 4.11
N GLY A 56 1.57 3.11 3.51
CA GLY A 56 0.75 2.84 2.33
C GLY A 56 -0.73 3.16 2.54
N TYR A 57 -1.28 2.71 3.67
CA TYR A 57 -2.66 3.01 4.07
C TYR A 57 -2.91 4.51 4.19
N LEU A 58 -2.03 5.25 4.86
CA LEU A 58 -2.13 6.71 4.98
C LEU A 58 -2.05 7.42 3.62
N GLY A 59 -1.23 6.88 2.70
CA GLY A 59 -1.17 7.32 1.31
C GLY A 59 -2.50 7.12 0.59
N LEU A 60 -3.14 5.96 0.72
CA LEU A 60 -4.46 5.69 0.13
C LEU A 60 -5.54 6.59 0.74
N LEU A 61 -5.51 6.79 2.05
CA LEU A 61 -6.46 7.65 2.76
C LEU A 61 -6.36 9.10 2.30
N SER A 62 -5.14 9.60 2.05
CA SER A 62 -4.94 10.97 1.58
C SER A 62 -5.59 11.22 0.20
N LEU A 63 -5.68 10.18 -0.65
CA LEU A 63 -6.29 10.26 -1.97
C LEU A 63 -7.80 10.52 -1.90
N LEU A 64 -8.50 10.20 -0.80
CA LEU A 64 -9.91 10.58 -0.66
C LEU A 64 -10.13 12.11 -0.73
N ARG A 65 -9.11 12.91 -0.42
CA ARG A 65 -9.12 14.37 -0.52
C ARG A 65 -8.82 14.89 -1.94
N GLY A 66 -8.65 13.98 -2.89
CA GLY A 66 -8.28 14.26 -4.27
C GLY A 66 -6.77 14.35 -4.51
N LEU A 67 -6.38 14.34 -5.78
CA LEU A 67 -4.98 14.40 -6.21
C LEU A 67 -4.49 15.87 -6.22
N GLN A 68 -4.07 16.38 -5.07
CA GLN A 68 -3.60 17.76 -4.94
C GLN A 68 -2.09 17.87 -5.17
N GLU A 69 -1.64 18.82 -6.00
CA GLU A 69 -0.22 18.98 -6.37
C GLU A 69 0.72 19.13 -5.18
N LYS A 70 0.28 19.87 -4.15
CA LYS A 70 1.06 20.07 -2.92
C LYS A 70 1.40 18.77 -2.19
N TYR A 71 0.63 17.69 -2.41
CA TYR A 71 0.82 16.40 -1.75
C TYR A 71 1.42 15.33 -2.66
N TYR A 72 1.78 15.65 -3.91
CA TYR A 72 2.33 14.65 -4.84
C TYR A 72 3.56 13.93 -4.29
N LYS A 73 4.52 14.68 -3.74
CA LYS A 73 5.74 14.08 -3.16
C LYS A 73 5.41 13.17 -1.97
N THR A 74 4.58 13.66 -1.05
CA THR A 74 4.16 12.89 0.13
C THR A 74 3.42 11.62 -0.27
N ASN A 75 2.49 11.71 -1.22
CA ASN A 75 1.74 10.55 -1.70
C ASN A 75 2.62 9.54 -2.42
N LEU A 76 3.59 9.99 -3.24
CA LEU A 76 4.56 9.08 -3.85
C LEU A 76 5.35 8.30 -2.80
N ILE A 77 5.84 8.98 -1.76
CA ILE A 77 6.60 8.33 -0.68
C ILE A 77 5.71 7.36 0.09
N LEU A 78 4.53 7.79 0.54
CA LEU A 78 3.63 6.95 1.34
C LEU A 78 3.16 5.71 0.58
N LEU A 79 2.66 5.89 -0.65
CA LEU A 79 2.21 4.77 -1.49
C LEU A 79 3.38 3.85 -1.87
N GLY A 80 4.54 4.43 -2.18
CA GLY A 80 5.75 3.68 -2.50
C GLY A 80 6.25 2.84 -1.34
N LEU A 81 6.29 3.40 -0.12
CA LEU A 81 6.63 2.66 1.09
C LEU A 81 5.67 1.49 1.32
N GLY A 82 4.35 1.69 1.13
CA GLY A 82 3.36 0.62 1.21
C GLY A 82 3.67 -0.56 0.30
N ILE A 83 3.95 -0.28 -0.97
CA ILE A 83 4.29 -1.30 -1.97
C ILE A 83 5.61 -2.01 -1.60
N ILE A 84 6.64 -1.25 -1.20
CA ILE A 84 7.93 -1.83 -0.78
C ILE A 84 7.74 -2.75 0.43
N GLY A 85 6.98 -2.31 1.43
CA GLY A 85 6.66 -3.10 2.62
C GLY A 85 5.94 -4.40 2.26
N PHE A 86 4.96 -4.34 1.35
CA PHE A 86 4.30 -5.53 0.83
C PHE A 86 5.28 -6.50 0.16
N PHE A 87 6.12 -6.01 -0.76
CA PHE A 87 7.09 -6.88 -1.45
C PHE A 87 8.09 -7.54 -0.50
N ILE A 88 8.60 -6.80 0.49
CA ILE A 88 9.49 -7.37 1.52
C ILE A 88 8.74 -8.43 2.31
N PHE A 89 7.51 -8.15 2.75
CA PHE A 89 6.69 -9.10 3.50
C PHE A 89 6.47 -10.40 2.73
N MET A 90 6.01 -10.32 1.48
CA MET A 90 5.77 -11.52 0.67
C MET A 90 7.05 -12.30 0.35
N THR A 91 8.20 -11.62 0.24
CA THR A 91 9.45 -12.28 -0.16
C THR A 91 10.16 -12.97 1.01
N PHE A 92 10.13 -12.38 2.20
CA PHE A 92 10.92 -12.85 3.34
C PHE A 92 10.10 -13.49 4.45
N ILE A 93 8.81 -13.14 4.54
CA ILE A 93 7.90 -13.62 5.60
C ILE A 93 6.83 -14.53 5.01
N GLY A 94 6.38 -14.23 3.78
CA GLY A 94 5.48 -15.10 3.03
C GLY A 94 6.07 -16.49 2.81
N GLN A 95 5.24 -17.52 2.93
CA GLN A 95 5.64 -18.92 2.73
C GLN A 95 5.99 -19.25 1.27
N ALA A 96 5.69 -18.35 0.35
CA ALA A 96 5.95 -18.48 -1.08
C ALA A 96 6.54 -17.17 -1.63
N PRO A 97 7.44 -17.23 -2.62
CA PRO A 97 8.05 -16.03 -3.21
C PRO A 97 6.98 -15.09 -3.79
N ALA A 98 7.22 -13.78 -3.70
CA ALA A 98 6.24 -12.76 -4.11
C ALA A 98 5.66 -12.95 -5.53
N ARG A 99 6.43 -13.54 -6.45
CA ARG A 99 5.95 -13.86 -7.82
C ARG A 99 4.77 -14.83 -7.82
N GLU A 100 4.74 -15.79 -6.90
CA GLU A 100 3.68 -16.80 -6.83
C GLU A 100 2.39 -16.15 -6.34
N TRP A 101 2.46 -15.27 -5.35
CA TRP A 101 1.32 -14.46 -4.91
C TRP A 101 0.78 -13.52 -5.99
N ILE A 102 1.62 -13.04 -6.90
CA ILE A 102 1.20 -12.16 -7.99
C ILE A 102 0.50 -12.95 -9.11
N PHE A 103 1.04 -14.12 -9.48
CA PHE A 103 0.64 -14.83 -10.70
C PHE A 103 -0.21 -16.10 -10.46
N ASN A 104 -0.10 -16.75 -9.30
CA ASN A 104 -0.92 -17.89 -8.92
C ASN A 104 -2.07 -17.43 -8.02
N ILE A 105 -3.22 -17.23 -8.64
CA ILE A 105 -4.47 -16.92 -7.94
C ILE A 105 -5.09 -18.25 -7.50
N GLU A 106 -4.71 -18.74 -6.32
CA GLU A 106 -5.34 -19.92 -5.72
C GLU A 106 -6.69 -19.56 -5.10
N GLU A 107 -6.70 -18.51 -4.26
CA GLU A 107 -7.91 -17.96 -3.63
C GLU A 107 -8.09 -16.51 -4.05
N ILE A 108 -9.14 -16.25 -4.85
CA ILE A 108 -9.33 -14.94 -5.50
C ILE A 108 -9.64 -13.83 -4.50
N ASP A 109 -10.36 -14.15 -3.43
CA ASP A 109 -10.71 -13.24 -2.36
C ASP A 109 -9.48 -12.82 -1.55
N GLU A 110 -8.62 -13.77 -1.17
CA GLU A 110 -7.35 -13.44 -0.52
C GLU A 110 -6.47 -12.59 -1.45
N TRP A 111 -6.33 -13.00 -2.70
CA TRP A 111 -5.56 -12.26 -3.69
C TRP A 111 -6.06 -10.82 -3.83
N LEU A 112 -7.38 -10.60 -3.89
CA LEU A 112 -7.97 -9.26 -3.97
C LEU A 112 -7.65 -8.42 -2.73
N VAL A 113 -7.70 -9.01 -1.53
CA VAL A 113 -7.36 -8.33 -0.29
C VAL A 113 -5.91 -7.85 -0.28
N PHE A 114 -4.97 -8.68 -0.72
CA PHE A 114 -3.55 -8.33 -0.73
C PHE A 114 -3.16 -7.44 -1.92
N MET A 115 -3.75 -7.65 -3.10
CA MET A 115 -3.28 -7.01 -4.34
C MET A 115 -4.01 -5.72 -4.69
N LEU A 116 -5.30 -5.57 -4.40
CA LEU A 116 -6.04 -4.34 -4.74
C LEU A 116 -5.41 -3.06 -4.14
N PRO A 117 -5.00 -3.02 -2.85
CA PRO A 117 -4.31 -1.85 -2.30
C PRO A 117 -3.06 -1.46 -3.10
N ASN A 118 -2.29 -2.46 -3.55
CA ASN A 118 -1.06 -2.27 -4.30
C ASN A 118 -1.34 -1.80 -5.74
N ILE A 119 -2.34 -2.38 -6.41
CA ILE A 119 -2.76 -1.98 -7.77
C ILE A 119 -3.23 -0.52 -7.78
N VAL A 120 -4.07 -0.15 -6.80
CA VAL A 120 -4.56 1.23 -6.66
C VAL A 120 -3.39 2.18 -6.38
N SER A 121 -2.48 1.80 -5.47
CA SER A 121 -1.28 2.58 -5.15
C SER A 121 -0.39 2.80 -6.36
N LEU A 122 -0.09 1.76 -7.13
CA LEU A 122 0.71 1.83 -8.36
C LEU A 122 0.06 2.74 -9.40
N THR A 123 -1.25 2.61 -9.58
CA THR A 123 -2.02 3.45 -10.51
C THR A 123 -1.88 4.92 -10.14
N PHE A 124 -2.02 5.27 -8.86
CA PHE A 124 -1.87 6.66 -8.42
C PHE A 124 -0.43 7.16 -8.46
N ILE A 125 0.56 6.32 -8.18
CA ILE A 125 1.97 6.66 -8.39
C ILE A 125 2.20 7.01 -9.86
N ALA A 126 1.75 6.17 -10.80
CA ALA A 126 1.88 6.43 -12.23
C ALA A 126 1.21 7.75 -12.63
N LEU A 127 -0.04 7.99 -12.19
CA LEU A 127 -0.77 9.23 -12.46
C LEU A 127 -0.06 10.47 -11.90
N ILE A 128 0.48 10.40 -10.69
CA ILE A 128 1.24 11.50 -10.09
C ILE A 128 2.52 11.77 -10.89
N LEU A 129 3.26 10.73 -11.25
CA LEU A 129 4.48 10.87 -12.05
C LEU A 129 4.20 11.50 -13.42
N THR A 130 3.15 11.05 -14.12
CA THR A 130 2.71 11.65 -15.39
C THR A 130 2.36 13.12 -15.24
N ARG A 131 1.66 13.52 -14.16
CA ARG A 131 1.35 14.94 -13.93
C ARG A 131 2.59 15.77 -13.65
N ILE A 132 3.56 15.23 -12.89
CA ILE A 132 4.83 15.92 -12.63
C ILE A 132 5.62 16.11 -13.93
N THR A 133 5.66 15.12 -14.82
CA THR A 133 6.38 15.24 -16.10
C THR A 133 5.69 16.21 -17.05
N MET A 134 4.37 16.15 -17.18
CA MET A 134 3.61 17.08 -18.03
C MET A 134 3.74 18.55 -17.55
N ASN A 135 3.57 18.81 -16.26
CA ASN A 135 3.72 20.16 -15.69
C ASN A 135 5.13 20.74 -15.86
N LYS A 136 6.17 19.90 -16.04
CA LYS A 136 7.52 20.36 -16.36
C LYS A 136 7.66 20.77 -17.82
N ILE A 137 6.99 20.07 -18.74
CA ILE A 137 7.05 20.35 -20.19
C ILE A 137 6.37 21.69 -20.50
N GLU A 138 5.22 21.99 -19.89
CA GLU A 138 4.49 23.26 -20.11
C GLU A 138 5.22 24.52 -19.58
N ARG A 139 6.33 24.36 -18.86
CA ARG A 139 7.16 25.47 -18.35
C ARG A 139 8.37 25.80 -19.23
N PHE A 140 8.55 25.09 -20.34
CA PHE A 140 9.53 25.38 -21.39
C PHE A 140 8.84 25.90 -22.65
#